data_AF-A0A7H5EXG2-F1
#
_entry.id   AF-A0A7H5EXG2-F1
#
_cell.length_a   1.000
_cell.length_b   1.000
_cell.length_c   1.000
_cell.angle_alpha   90.00
_cell.angle_beta   90.00
_cell.angle_gamma   90.00
#
_symmetry.space_group_name_H-M   'P 1'
#
loop_
_entity.id
_entity.type
_entity.pdbx_description
1 polymer ?
#
loop_
_entity_poly.entity_id
_entity_poly.type
_entity_poly.pdbx_seq_one_letter_code
_entity_poly.pdbx_strand_id
1 'polypeptide(L)'
;MLSSEGLIVLNTGIRAPHSPACLSCGHAHQIYPKPTPMIRKSVLKPGDYADFYAGYVDAVPDLSLRSALGESEAALLDYLTNVTEDREDYAYAPGKWTIKQCLQHITDTERIFTTRALRIVRGDTTPMPGFDQDAYAAVADVDRRSYRHMLEEFRLVRAATTILFTSLWEEDLMRAGTASGHRITAAAQGFIICGHTYHHATIFRERYQ
;
A
#
# COMPACT_ATOMS: atom_id res chain seq x y z
N MET A 1 31.78 42.94 -45.37
CA MET A 1 31.62 41.84 -44.39
C MET A 1 30.53 40.91 -44.89
N LEU A 2 30.93 40.03 -45.80
CA LEU A 2 30.27 38.90 -46.47
C LEU A 2 31.48 38.02 -46.87
N SER A 3 31.55 36.70 -46.85
CA SER A 3 30.56 35.64 -46.94
C SER A 3 31.18 34.31 -46.46
N SER A 4 30.30 33.31 -46.34
CA SER A 4 30.46 31.87 -46.12
C SER A 4 31.63 31.14 -46.83
N GLU A 5 32.10 30.06 -46.20
CA GLU A 5 32.03 28.63 -46.63
C GLU A 5 32.94 27.80 -45.66
N GLY A 6 32.51 26.70 -45.04
CA GLY A 6 32.41 25.38 -45.65
C GLY A 6 32.53 24.29 -44.57
N LEU A 7 31.78 23.21 -44.75
CA LEU A 7 31.60 22.04 -43.88
C LEU A 7 32.83 21.10 -43.92
N ILE A 8 33.27 20.56 -42.77
CA ILE A 8 34.15 19.37 -42.72
C ILE A 8 33.55 18.33 -41.78
N VAL A 9 33.20 17.19 -42.37
CA VAL A 9 32.78 15.94 -41.73
C VAL A 9 34.04 15.18 -41.32
N LEU A 10 34.16 14.79 -40.05
CA LEU A 10 35.20 13.85 -39.60
C LEU A 10 34.59 12.48 -39.35
N ASN A 11 34.92 11.55 -40.25
CA ASN A 11 34.76 10.12 -40.10
C ASN A 11 35.89 9.59 -39.21
N THR A 12 35.58 9.15 -37.99
CA THR A 12 36.53 8.38 -37.17
C THR A 12 35.92 7.03 -36.82
N GLY A 13 36.17 6.05 -37.67
CA GLY A 13 36.00 4.65 -37.33
C GLY A 13 36.99 4.26 -36.24
N ILE A 14 36.48 3.89 -35.06
CA ILE A 14 37.23 3.13 -34.05
C ILE A 14 36.30 2.01 -33.56
N ARG A 15 36.69 0.77 -33.90
CA ARG A 15 36.05 -0.46 -33.43
C ARG A 15 36.29 -0.62 -31.93
N ALA A 16 35.25 -0.98 -31.18
CA ALA A 16 35.36 -1.40 -29.79
C ALA A 16 36.15 -2.72 -29.68
N PRO A 17 37.08 -2.86 -28.71
CA PRO A 17 37.72 -4.14 -28.46
C PRO A 17 36.75 -5.09 -27.73
N HIS A 18 36.60 -6.29 -28.28
CA HIS A 18 36.01 -7.44 -27.59
C HIS A 18 36.91 -7.83 -26.42
N SER A 19 36.38 -7.85 -25.20
CA SER A 19 37.05 -8.47 -24.05
C SER A 19 36.51 -9.89 -23.85
N PRO A 20 37.37 -10.89 -23.65
CA PRO A 20 36.98 -12.29 -23.55
C PRO A 20 36.33 -12.61 -22.20
N ALA A 21 35.41 -13.57 -22.22
CA ALA A 21 34.74 -14.11 -21.04
C ALA A 21 35.75 -14.55 -19.97
N CYS A 22 35.71 -13.92 -18.80
CA CYS A 22 36.33 -14.46 -17.59
C CYS A 22 35.37 -15.48 -16.98
N LEU A 23 35.60 -16.75 -17.31
CA LEU A 23 35.08 -17.88 -16.55
C LEU A 23 35.92 -18.04 -15.28
N SER A 24 35.23 -18.19 -14.15
CA SER A 24 35.77 -18.45 -12.80
C SER A 24 36.14 -17.21 -11.96
N CYS A 25 35.13 -16.68 -11.25
CA CYS A 25 35.23 -16.61 -9.80
C CYS A 25 33.95 -17.24 -9.20
N GLY A 26 34.14 -18.29 -8.42
CA GLY A 26 33.07 -18.81 -7.59
C GLY A 26 32.74 -17.75 -6.55
N HIS A 27 31.48 -17.32 -6.56
CA HIS A 27 30.57 -17.28 -5.43
C HIS A 27 29.22 -17.08 -6.11
N ALA A 28 28.41 -18.14 -6.17
CA ALA A 28 26.97 -17.91 -6.28
C ALA A 28 26.60 -17.19 -4.98
N HIS A 29 26.70 -15.86 -4.97
CA HIS A 29 25.94 -15.07 -4.02
C HIS A 29 24.52 -15.53 -4.24
N GLN A 30 23.98 -16.23 -3.26
CA GLN A 30 22.56 -16.50 -3.17
C GLN A 30 21.87 -15.15 -3.37
N ILE A 31 21.33 -14.89 -4.58
CA ILE A 31 20.66 -13.63 -4.92
C ILE A 31 19.27 -13.71 -4.29
N TYR A 32 19.28 -13.69 -2.95
CA TYR A 32 18.19 -13.80 -1.96
C TYR A 32 17.51 -15.19 -1.89
N PRO A 33 17.13 -15.68 -0.68
CA PRO A 33 16.10 -15.01 0.10
C PRO A 33 16.37 -14.95 1.60
N LYS A 34 15.88 -13.89 2.27
CA LYS A 34 15.30 -14.10 3.60
C LYS A 34 13.97 -13.34 3.66
N PRO A 35 12.82 -14.03 3.61
CA PRO A 35 11.64 -13.49 4.26
C PRO A 35 11.93 -13.51 5.76
N THR A 36 12.06 -12.31 6.30
CA THR A 36 12.28 -11.96 7.70
C THR A 36 11.17 -12.54 8.57
N PRO A 37 11.45 -13.02 9.80
CA PRO A 37 10.38 -13.21 10.77
C PRO A 37 9.60 -11.90 10.86
N MET A 38 8.29 -12.04 10.84
CA MET A 38 7.40 -10.93 10.61
C MET A 38 6.49 -10.85 11.79
N ILE A 39 6.47 -9.66 12.35
CA ILE A 39 5.79 -9.35 13.58
C ILE A 39 4.36 -9.91 13.53
N ARG A 40 4.01 -10.66 14.58
CA ARG A 40 2.63 -11.12 14.78
C ARG A 40 1.84 -10.03 15.47
N LYS A 41 0.53 -10.04 15.30
CA LYS A 41 -0.36 -9.08 15.95
C LYS A 41 -0.15 -9.04 17.46
N SER A 42 0.02 -10.21 18.08
CA SER A 42 0.28 -10.38 19.53
C SER A 42 1.53 -9.67 20.06
N VAL A 43 2.43 -9.19 19.20
CA VAL A 43 3.60 -8.40 19.62
C VAL A 43 3.22 -6.94 19.91
N LEU A 44 2.13 -6.41 19.33
CA LEU A 44 1.68 -5.05 19.58
C LEU A 44 1.29 -4.87 21.04
N LYS A 45 1.70 -3.74 21.63
CA LYS A 45 1.39 -3.39 23.01
C LYS A 45 0.46 -2.18 23.07
N PRO A 46 -0.26 -1.98 24.19
CA PRO A 46 -0.92 -0.71 24.47
C PRO A 46 0.09 0.45 24.31
N GLY A 47 -0.30 1.51 23.60
CA GLY A 47 0.56 2.65 23.29
C GLY A 47 1.37 2.55 22.00
N ASP A 48 1.32 1.41 21.29
CA ASP A 48 1.83 1.31 19.91
C ASP A 48 0.88 1.90 18.87
N TYR A 49 -0.36 2.19 19.26
CA TYR A 49 -1.38 2.91 18.51
C TYR A 49 -2.35 3.61 19.48
N ALA A 50 -3.13 4.57 18.96
CA ALA A 50 -4.18 5.23 19.72
C ALA A 50 -5.40 4.30 19.93
N ASP A 51 -6.06 4.37 21.09
CA ASP A 51 -7.22 3.53 21.44
C ASP A 51 -8.35 3.56 20.41
N PHE A 52 -8.51 4.67 19.69
CA PHE A 52 -9.43 4.79 18.56
C PHE A 52 -9.27 3.64 17.52
N TYR A 53 -8.05 3.14 17.32
CA TYR A 53 -7.76 2.07 16.37
C TYR A 53 -7.89 0.66 16.95
N ALA A 54 -8.22 0.51 18.24
CA ALA A 54 -8.32 -0.81 18.88
C ALA A 54 -9.28 -1.74 18.15
N GLY A 55 -10.45 -1.23 17.72
CA GLY A 55 -11.42 -2.03 16.96
C GLY A 55 -10.89 -2.59 15.64
N TYR A 56 -10.00 -1.86 14.94
CA TYR A 56 -9.34 -2.38 13.73
C TYR A 56 -8.30 -3.43 14.09
N VAL A 57 -7.48 -3.19 15.11
CA VAL A 57 -6.47 -4.17 15.53
C VAL A 57 -7.13 -5.45 16.03
N ASP A 58 -8.22 -5.36 16.78
CA ASP A 58 -8.96 -6.51 17.31
C ASP A 58 -9.63 -7.34 16.22
N ALA A 59 -10.07 -6.71 15.13
CA ALA A 59 -10.64 -7.40 13.97
C ALA A 59 -9.62 -8.31 13.24
N VAL A 60 -8.32 -8.11 13.45
CA VAL A 60 -7.27 -8.96 12.86
C VAL A 60 -7.05 -10.18 13.77
N PRO A 61 -7.09 -11.43 13.25
CA PRO A 61 -6.68 -12.61 14.01
C PRO A 61 -5.19 -12.54 14.39
N ASP A 62 -4.71 -13.42 15.29
CA ASP A 62 -3.28 -13.42 15.66
C ASP A 62 -2.39 -14.03 14.55
N LEU A 63 -2.18 -13.24 13.51
CA LEU A 63 -1.45 -13.57 12.30
C LEU A 63 -0.13 -12.80 12.23
N SER A 64 0.79 -13.30 11.40
CA SER A 64 1.92 -12.48 10.93
C SER A 64 1.39 -11.33 10.06
N LEU A 65 2.10 -10.20 10.01
CA LEU A 65 1.65 -9.05 9.22
C LEU A 65 1.39 -9.37 7.73
N ARG A 66 2.22 -10.20 7.06
CA ARG A 66 1.94 -10.66 5.67
C ARG A 66 0.68 -11.48 5.58
N SER A 67 0.46 -12.41 6.51
CA SER A 67 -0.75 -13.23 6.53
C SER A 67 -1.97 -12.33 6.72
N ALA A 68 -1.92 -11.36 7.63
CA ALA A 68 -2.99 -10.39 7.83
C ALA A 68 -3.26 -9.54 6.57
N LEU A 69 -2.22 -9.09 5.86
CA LEU A 69 -2.36 -8.33 4.61
C LEU A 69 -3.04 -9.17 3.51
N GLY A 70 -2.61 -10.42 3.34
CA GLY A 70 -3.19 -11.32 2.33
C GLY A 70 -4.60 -11.80 2.68
N GLU A 71 -4.86 -12.14 3.94
CA GLU A 71 -6.19 -12.61 4.37
C GLU A 71 -7.22 -11.48 4.40
N SER A 72 -6.83 -10.27 4.80
CA SER A 72 -7.74 -9.11 4.73
C SER A 72 -8.03 -8.69 3.29
N GLU A 73 -7.04 -8.77 2.39
CA GLU A 73 -7.25 -8.57 0.95
C GLU A 73 -8.23 -9.61 0.40
N ALA A 74 -8.01 -10.90 0.66
CA ALA A 74 -8.88 -11.96 0.21
C ALA A 74 -10.32 -11.78 0.70
N ALA A 75 -10.51 -11.42 1.98
CA ALA A 75 -11.82 -11.17 2.57
C ALA A 75 -12.56 -10.00 1.88
N LEU A 76 -11.85 -8.95 1.49
CA LEU A 76 -12.46 -7.83 0.77
C LEU A 76 -12.79 -8.21 -0.69
N LEU A 77 -11.86 -8.87 -1.36
CA LEU A 77 -12.00 -9.26 -2.76
C LEU A 77 -13.12 -10.29 -2.96
N ASP A 78 -13.37 -11.18 -1.99
CA ASP A 78 -14.48 -12.14 -2.02
C ASP A 78 -15.83 -11.47 -2.33
N TYR A 79 -16.06 -10.28 -1.78
CA TYR A 79 -17.24 -9.49 -2.12
C TYR A 79 -17.04 -8.72 -3.44
N LEU A 80 -15.96 -7.95 -3.55
CA LEU A 80 -15.79 -6.97 -4.64
C LEU A 80 -15.69 -7.60 -6.03
N THR A 81 -15.18 -8.83 -6.16
CA THR A 81 -15.08 -9.50 -7.47
C THR A 81 -16.41 -10.00 -8.02
N ASN A 82 -17.44 -10.09 -7.16
CA ASN A 82 -18.76 -10.60 -7.51
C ASN A 82 -19.80 -9.48 -7.71
N VAL A 83 -19.39 -8.22 -7.57
CA VAL A 83 -20.26 -7.06 -7.84
C VAL A 83 -20.56 -6.98 -9.34
N THR A 84 -21.84 -6.95 -9.68
CA THR A 84 -22.32 -6.78 -11.05
C THR A 84 -22.33 -5.30 -11.46
N GLU A 85 -22.27 -5.03 -12.77
CA GLU A 85 -22.18 -3.66 -13.31
C GLU A 85 -23.35 -2.76 -12.84
N ASP A 86 -24.55 -3.32 -12.71
CA ASP A 86 -25.74 -2.61 -12.23
C ASP A 86 -25.71 -2.28 -10.72
N ARG A 87 -24.74 -2.83 -9.97
CA ARG A 87 -24.61 -2.65 -8.52
C ARG A 87 -23.41 -1.83 -8.09
N GLU A 88 -22.49 -1.49 -8.98
CA GLU A 88 -21.27 -0.77 -8.60
C GLU A 88 -21.57 0.58 -7.92
N ASP A 89 -22.68 1.23 -8.32
CA ASP A 89 -23.16 2.51 -7.79
C ASP A 89 -24.26 2.34 -6.71
N TYR A 90 -24.48 1.12 -6.20
CA TYR A 90 -25.45 0.85 -5.15
C TYR A 90 -24.99 1.37 -3.78
N ALA A 91 -25.90 2.04 -3.06
CA ALA A 91 -25.76 2.41 -1.65
C ALA A 91 -26.93 1.82 -0.84
N TYR A 92 -26.65 1.25 0.34
CA TYR A 92 -27.66 0.55 1.14
C TYR A 92 -28.69 1.45 1.84
N ALA A 93 -28.46 2.76 1.88
CA ALA A 93 -29.39 3.73 2.43
C ALA A 93 -29.08 5.14 1.90
N PRO A 94 -30.06 6.07 1.92
CA PRO A 94 -29.82 7.47 1.58
C PRO A 94 -28.68 8.09 2.41
N GLY A 95 -27.78 8.80 1.72
CA GLY A 95 -26.62 9.45 2.34
C GLY A 95 -25.49 8.50 2.75
N LYS A 96 -25.55 7.22 2.37
CA LYS A 96 -24.44 6.27 2.52
C LYS A 96 -23.66 6.17 1.23
N TRP A 97 -22.39 5.78 1.36
CA TRP A 97 -21.51 5.62 0.21
C TRP A 97 -21.99 4.50 -0.71
N THR A 98 -21.71 4.66 -2.00
CA THR A 98 -21.84 3.58 -2.97
C THR A 98 -20.70 2.57 -2.83
N ILE A 99 -20.81 1.40 -3.47
CA ILE A 99 -19.71 0.42 -3.51
C ILE A 99 -18.44 1.05 -4.11
N LYS A 100 -18.54 1.80 -5.22
CA LYS A 100 -17.40 2.56 -5.78
C LYS A 100 -16.80 3.56 -4.81
N GLN A 101 -17.61 4.32 -4.08
CA GLN A 101 -17.12 5.28 -3.08
C GLN A 101 -16.39 4.57 -1.93
N CYS A 102 -16.91 3.44 -1.44
CA CYS A 102 -16.22 2.62 -0.45
C CYS A 102 -14.88 2.07 -0.98
N LEU A 103 -14.85 1.53 -2.21
CA LEU A 103 -13.62 1.02 -2.83
C LEU A 103 -12.55 2.12 -2.99
N GLN A 104 -12.97 3.31 -3.40
CA GLN A 104 -12.08 4.47 -3.49
C GLN A 104 -11.53 4.84 -2.11
N HIS A 105 -12.40 4.94 -1.11
CA HIS A 105 -12.01 5.25 0.28
C HIS A 105 -10.99 4.25 0.84
N ILE A 106 -11.19 2.94 0.60
CA ILE A 106 -10.26 1.89 1.03
C ILE A 106 -8.89 2.08 0.39
N THR A 107 -8.87 2.29 -0.94
CA THR A 107 -7.65 2.52 -1.71
C THR A 107 -6.88 3.75 -1.22
N ASP A 108 -7.57 4.87 -1.01
CA ASP A 108 -6.95 6.12 -0.56
C ASP A 108 -6.43 6.03 0.88
N THR A 109 -7.21 5.41 1.77
CA THR A 109 -6.80 5.18 3.16
C THR A 109 -5.54 4.34 3.21
N GLU A 110 -5.46 3.27 2.41
CA GLU A 110 -4.28 2.44 2.35
C GLU A 110 -3.05 3.21 1.84
N ARG A 111 -3.18 4.03 0.80
CA ARG A 111 -2.08 4.90 0.32
C ARG A 111 -1.58 5.85 1.41
N ILE A 112 -2.50 6.49 2.14
CA ILE A 112 -2.15 7.42 3.22
C ILE A 112 -1.46 6.68 4.35
N PHE A 113 -1.99 5.54 4.77
CA PHE A 113 -1.45 4.75 5.88
C PHE A 113 -0.11 4.12 5.53
N THR A 114 0.06 3.62 4.31
CA THR A 114 1.34 3.11 3.78
C THR A 114 2.37 4.22 3.65
N THR A 115 1.97 5.44 3.26
CA THR A 115 2.87 6.61 3.27
C THR A 115 3.34 6.95 4.68
N ARG A 116 2.44 6.90 5.67
CA ARG A 116 2.80 7.10 7.08
C ARG A 116 3.77 6.03 7.57
N ALA A 117 3.49 4.76 7.26
CA ALA A 117 4.36 3.64 7.58
C ALA A 117 5.75 3.86 6.97
N LEU A 118 5.83 4.22 5.68
CA LEU A 118 7.09 4.54 5.00
C LEU A 118 7.88 5.63 5.75
N ARG A 119 7.24 6.73 6.13
CA ARG A 119 7.90 7.83 6.87
C ARG A 119 8.43 7.36 8.22
N ILE A 120 7.62 6.62 8.99
CA ILE A 120 8.01 6.08 10.30
C ILE A 120 9.21 5.14 10.17
N VAL A 121 9.19 4.21 9.21
CA VAL A 121 10.28 3.24 9.03
C VAL A 121 11.55 3.89 8.50
N ARG A 122 11.49 5.14 8.00
CA ARG A 122 12.67 5.92 7.61
C ARG A 122 13.12 6.90 8.70
N GLY A 123 12.50 6.86 9.88
CA GLY A 123 12.86 7.71 11.02
C GLY A 123 12.44 9.16 10.85
N ASP A 124 11.50 9.47 9.96
CA ASP A 124 10.93 10.80 9.85
C ASP A 124 10.06 11.09 11.08
N THR A 125 10.46 12.08 11.86
CA THR A 125 9.81 12.50 13.11
C THR A 125 8.77 13.60 12.90
N THR A 126 8.58 14.07 11.67
CA THR A 126 7.60 15.11 11.35
C THR A 126 6.18 14.58 11.62
N PRO A 127 5.37 15.28 12.45
CA PRO A 127 4.01 14.86 12.70
C PRO A 127 3.16 14.81 11.42
N MET A 128 2.50 13.69 11.19
CA MET A 128 1.63 13.48 10.03
C MET A 128 0.19 13.83 10.39
N PRO A 129 -0.46 14.77 9.69
CA PRO A 129 -1.83 15.15 10.00
C PRO A 129 -2.80 14.00 9.71
N GLY A 130 -3.95 14.06 10.39
CA GLY A 130 -5.14 13.29 10.02
C GLY A 130 -5.66 13.70 8.63
N PHE A 131 -6.65 12.96 8.13
CA PHE A 131 -7.39 13.37 6.94
C PHE A 131 -8.89 13.18 7.20
N ASP A 132 -9.71 13.98 6.53
CA ASP A 132 -11.15 13.89 6.58
C ASP A 132 -11.62 12.96 5.46
N GLN A 133 -12.05 11.76 5.83
CA GLN A 133 -12.49 10.74 4.87
C GLN A 133 -13.74 11.16 4.08
N ASP A 134 -14.63 11.94 4.69
CA ASP A 134 -15.87 12.36 4.05
C ASP A 134 -15.58 13.48 3.04
N ALA A 135 -14.67 14.40 3.39
CA ALA A 135 -14.19 15.41 2.46
C ALA A 135 -13.44 14.79 1.26
N TYR A 136 -12.64 13.73 1.49
CA TYR A 136 -11.97 13.01 0.42
C TYR A 136 -12.98 12.29 -0.49
N ALA A 137 -13.94 11.57 0.09
CA ALA A 137 -14.99 10.88 -0.66
C ALA A 137 -15.86 11.84 -1.48
N ALA A 138 -16.13 13.04 -0.96
CA ALA A 138 -16.93 14.06 -1.66
C ALA A 138 -16.21 14.64 -2.90
N VAL A 139 -14.88 14.65 -2.93
CA VAL A 139 -14.08 15.15 -4.06
C VAL A 139 -13.75 14.04 -5.06
N ALA A 140 -13.74 12.78 -4.62
CA ALA A 140 -13.42 11.66 -5.47
C ALA A 140 -14.53 11.41 -6.52
N ASP A 141 -14.24 11.76 -7.78
CA ASP A 141 -15.13 11.56 -8.92
C ASP A 141 -15.10 10.09 -9.38
N VAL A 142 -15.77 9.23 -8.61
CA VAL A 142 -15.85 7.79 -8.89
C VAL A 142 -16.75 7.45 -10.09
N ASP A 143 -17.69 8.33 -10.43
CA ASP A 143 -18.62 8.15 -11.55
C ASP A 143 -17.88 8.09 -12.89
N ARG A 144 -16.74 8.77 -13.00
CA ARG A 144 -15.88 8.76 -14.19
C ARG A 144 -14.87 7.62 -14.21
N ARG A 145 -14.91 6.71 -13.23
CA ARG A 145 -13.99 5.59 -13.12
C ARG A 145 -14.69 4.27 -13.45
N SER A 146 -13.97 3.42 -14.18
CA SER A 146 -14.38 2.02 -14.34
C SER A 146 -14.13 1.27 -13.05
N TYR A 147 -15.15 0.59 -12.52
CA TYR A 147 -15.02 -0.23 -11.31
C TYR A 147 -13.93 -1.29 -11.45
N ARG A 148 -13.82 -1.94 -12.61
CA ARG A 148 -12.73 -2.89 -12.91
C ARG A 148 -11.35 -2.26 -12.76
N HIS A 149 -11.17 -1.02 -13.22
CA HIS A 149 -9.89 -0.30 -13.05
C HIS A 149 -9.65 0.12 -11.60
N MET A 150 -10.69 0.49 -10.86
CA MET A 150 -10.59 0.79 -9.42
C MET A 150 -10.19 -0.46 -8.62
N LEU A 151 -10.77 -1.62 -8.95
CA LEU A 151 -10.43 -2.89 -8.32
C LEU A 151 -8.99 -3.31 -8.59
N GLU A 152 -8.53 -3.12 -9.84
CA GLU A 152 -7.12 -3.36 -10.19
C GLU A 152 -6.18 -2.38 -9.48
N GLU A 153 -6.56 -1.10 -9.37
CA GLU A 153 -5.79 -0.14 -8.59
C GLU A 153 -5.64 -0.59 -7.13
N PHE A 154 -6.73 -1.00 -6.49
CA PHE A 154 -6.67 -1.51 -5.11
C PHE A 154 -5.67 -2.68 -5.00
N ARG A 155 -5.73 -3.67 -5.89
CA ARG A 155 -4.78 -4.81 -5.90
C ARG A 155 -3.33 -4.35 -6.03
N LEU A 156 -3.05 -3.41 -6.92
CA LEU A 156 -1.70 -2.87 -7.12
C LEU A 156 -1.21 -2.09 -5.90
N VAL A 157 -2.10 -1.32 -5.26
CA VAL A 157 -1.81 -0.63 -4.00
C VAL A 157 -1.51 -1.63 -2.88
N ARG A 158 -2.34 -2.68 -2.73
CA ARG A 158 -2.13 -3.74 -1.75
C ARG A 158 -0.85 -4.53 -1.99
N ALA A 159 -0.51 -4.81 -3.25
CA ALA A 159 0.75 -5.43 -3.59
C ALA A 159 1.95 -4.55 -3.19
N ALA A 160 1.89 -3.25 -3.49
CA ALA A 160 2.93 -2.30 -3.09
C ALA A 160 3.05 -2.17 -1.56
N THR A 161 1.93 -2.09 -0.84
CA THR A 161 1.88 -2.11 0.63
C THR A 161 2.53 -3.38 1.18
N THR A 162 2.18 -4.54 0.62
CA THR A 162 2.74 -5.83 1.03
C THR A 162 4.24 -5.88 0.80
N ILE A 163 4.72 -5.41 -0.35
CA ILE A 163 6.16 -5.33 -0.64
C ILE A 163 6.87 -4.41 0.36
N LEU A 164 6.31 -3.24 0.68
CA LEU A 164 6.89 -2.35 1.69
C LEU A 164 7.06 -3.10 3.02
N PHE A 165 5.99 -3.63 3.60
CA PHE A 165 6.04 -4.25 4.92
C PHE A 165 6.92 -5.51 4.96
N THR A 166 6.92 -6.28 3.88
CA THR A 166 7.67 -7.55 3.84
C THR A 166 9.16 -7.39 3.50
N SER A 167 9.58 -6.16 3.15
CA SER A 167 10.99 -5.81 2.95
C SER A 167 11.69 -5.31 4.22
N LEU A 168 10.94 -5.11 5.31
CA LEU A 168 11.42 -4.47 6.55
C LEU A 168 11.80 -5.51 7.61
N TRP A 169 12.70 -5.11 8.50
CA TRP A 169 13.10 -5.90 9.66
C TRP A 169 12.18 -5.63 10.85
N GLU A 170 12.16 -6.52 11.85
CA GLU A 170 11.32 -6.33 13.04
C GLU A 170 11.65 -5.02 13.76
N GLU A 171 12.92 -4.64 13.82
CA GLU A 171 13.35 -3.37 14.43
C GLU A 171 12.85 -2.15 13.64
N ASP A 172 12.77 -2.26 12.30
CA ASP A 172 12.20 -1.20 11.47
C ASP A 172 10.69 -1.06 11.72
N LEU A 173 9.98 -2.19 11.82
CA LEU A 173 8.55 -2.25 12.09
C LEU A 173 8.20 -1.72 13.49
N MET A 174 9.11 -1.85 14.45
CA MET A 174 8.92 -1.32 15.80
C MET A 174 9.30 0.17 15.95
N ARG A 175 9.80 0.83 14.90
CA ARG A 175 9.97 2.29 14.92
C ARG A 175 8.63 2.98 15.12
N ALA A 176 8.66 4.09 15.86
CA ALA A 176 7.50 4.90 16.16
C ALA A 176 7.63 6.31 15.61
N GLY A 177 6.49 6.90 15.22
CA GLY A 177 6.36 8.29 14.87
C GLY A 177 5.03 8.86 15.38
N THR A 178 4.64 10.02 14.86
CA THR A 178 3.40 10.69 15.24
C THR A 178 2.47 10.82 14.04
N ALA A 179 1.28 10.22 14.12
CA ALA A 179 0.23 10.34 13.11
C ALA A 179 -1.10 10.71 13.76
N SER A 180 -1.82 11.65 13.15
CA SER A 180 -3.08 12.20 13.69
C SER A 180 -2.97 12.66 15.15
N GLY A 181 -1.81 13.21 15.56
CA GLY A 181 -1.58 13.66 16.93
C GLY A 181 -1.23 12.56 17.95
N HIS A 182 -1.12 11.30 17.53
CA HIS A 182 -0.83 10.17 18.42
C HIS A 182 0.45 9.44 18.04
N ARG A 183 1.12 8.85 19.04
CA ARG A 183 2.21 7.90 18.81
C ARG A 183 1.67 6.67 18.09
N ILE A 184 2.41 6.21 17.09
CA ILE A 184 2.10 4.97 16.37
C ILE A 184 3.38 4.27 15.90
N THR A 185 3.43 2.94 15.97
CA THR A 185 4.51 2.15 15.37
C THR A 185 4.19 1.77 13.92
N ALA A 186 5.22 1.51 13.10
CA ALA A 186 5.01 1.06 11.73
C ALA A 186 4.28 -0.29 11.67
N ALA A 187 4.57 -1.21 12.59
CA ALA A 187 3.85 -2.46 12.76
C ALA A 187 2.37 -2.23 13.02
N ALA A 188 2.04 -1.36 13.98
CA ALA A 188 0.65 -1.03 14.29
C ALA A 188 -0.06 -0.41 13.08
N GLN A 189 0.61 0.47 12.33
CA GLN A 189 0.06 1.04 11.10
C GLN A 189 -0.29 -0.04 10.07
N GLY A 190 0.54 -1.07 9.92
CA GLY A 190 0.27 -2.23 9.07
C GLY A 190 -0.95 -3.03 9.51
N PHE A 191 -1.06 -3.36 10.81
CA PHE A 191 -2.23 -4.07 11.33
C PHE A 191 -3.52 -3.24 11.27
N ILE A 192 -3.42 -1.92 11.40
CA ILE A 192 -4.55 -1.01 11.21
C ILE A 192 -5.05 -1.03 9.75
N ILE A 193 -4.15 -1.11 8.76
CA ILE A 193 -4.54 -1.28 7.34
C ILE A 193 -5.34 -2.58 7.17
N CYS A 194 -4.85 -3.69 7.73
CA CYS A 194 -5.55 -4.98 7.66
C CYS A 194 -6.92 -4.93 8.34
N GLY A 195 -6.99 -4.35 9.53
CA GLY A 195 -8.22 -4.20 10.31
C GLY A 195 -9.26 -3.32 9.63
N HIS A 196 -8.84 -2.20 9.05
CA HIS A 196 -9.71 -1.32 8.24
C HIS A 196 -10.27 -2.05 7.01
N THR A 197 -9.46 -2.89 6.38
CA THR A 197 -9.89 -3.73 5.25
C THR A 197 -10.94 -4.76 5.68
N TYR A 198 -10.71 -5.48 6.79
CA TYR A 198 -11.70 -6.42 7.35
C TYR A 198 -13.00 -5.74 7.77
N HIS A 199 -12.90 -4.53 8.34
CA HIS A 199 -14.06 -3.73 8.72
C HIS A 199 -14.95 -3.45 7.50
N HIS A 200 -14.36 -3.02 6.38
CA HIS A 200 -15.11 -2.79 5.15
C HIS A 200 -15.64 -4.08 4.51
N ALA A 201 -14.86 -5.16 4.51
CA ALA A 201 -15.35 -6.47 4.07
C ALA A 201 -16.59 -6.91 4.87
N THR A 202 -16.60 -6.67 6.18
CA THR A 202 -17.75 -6.94 7.04
C THR A 202 -18.95 -6.06 6.69
N ILE A 203 -18.73 -4.75 6.50
CA ILE A 203 -19.78 -3.82 6.07
C ILE A 203 -20.42 -4.24 4.74
N PHE A 204 -19.61 -4.63 3.75
CA PHE A 204 -20.13 -5.10 2.46
C PHE A 204 -21.03 -6.32 2.61
N ARG A 205 -20.57 -7.34 3.35
CA ARG A 205 -21.33 -8.56 3.61
C ARG A 205 -22.65 -8.31 4.37
N GLU A 206 -22.64 -7.39 5.33
CA GLU A 206 -23.78 -7.16 6.22
C GLU A 206 -24.81 -6.18 5.65
N ARG A 207 -24.38 -5.22 4.82
CA ARG A 207 -25.23 -4.06 4.44
C ARG A 207 -25.45 -3.94 2.94
N TYR A 208 -24.54 -4.44 2.11
CA TYR A 208 -24.63 -4.28 0.65
C TYR A 208 -25.08 -5.57 -0.06
N GLN A 209 -25.98 -6.34 0.59
CA GLN A 209 -26.59 -7.53 -0.02
C GLN A 209 -27.53 -7.19 -1.17
#